data_AF-A0AAJ3TQ12-F1
#
_entry.id   AF-A0AAJ3TQ12-F1
#
_cell.length_a   1.000
_cell.length_b   1.000
_cell.length_c   1.000
_cell.angle_alpha   90.00
_cell.angle_beta   90.00
_cell.angle_gamma   90.00
#
_symmetry.space_group_name_H-M   'P 1'
#
loop_
_entity.id
_entity.type
_entity.pdbx_description
1 polymer ?
#
loop_
_entity_poly.entity_id
_entity_poly.type
_entity_poly.pdbx_seq_one_letter_code
_entity_poly.pdbx_strand_id
1 'polypeptide(L)'
;MCQNLGATPGIDPFSFEAGNHGAKYQWGKKDPYMTQEEDQGSDQYDPNFPDPTTNASAWRGDVKGVNDPCPSGYRIIGQADINNLFNNPRNTYETVGTWENSPTNFGSGVIIRDNTAPDKPQVLMLPAAGRRNGSGNLFARGISGYYWTGNYDVEGWNGQAYTRAKMFTIYNAIIGGGGGTIQMYFAMSVRCMAQ
;
A
#
# COMPACT_ATOMS: atom_id res chain seq x y z
N MET A 1 -4.35 -12.08 1.83
CA MET A 1 -5.38 -11.27 2.52
C MET A 1 -6.07 -10.39 1.48
N CYS A 2 -7.38 -10.22 1.52
CA CYS A 2 -8.11 -9.50 0.47
C CYS A 2 -8.16 -7.97 0.68
N GLN A 3 -7.86 -7.49 1.88
CA GLN A 3 -7.92 -6.08 2.27
C GLN A 3 -6.53 -5.51 2.58
N ASN A 4 -6.44 -4.19 2.69
CA ASN A 4 -5.27 -3.53 3.29
C ASN A 4 -5.10 -4.01 4.74
N LEU A 5 -3.85 -4.16 5.18
CA LEU A 5 -3.56 -4.50 6.57
C LEU A 5 -4.10 -3.42 7.51
N GLY A 6 -4.82 -3.83 8.56
CA GLY A 6 -5.49 -2.91 9.49
C GLY A 6 -6.82 -2.35 8.97
N ALA A 7 -7.41 -2.93 7.93
CA ALA A 7 -8.79 -2.66 7.51
C ALA A 7 -9.80 -3.15 8.56
N THR A 8 -11.01 -2.60 8.49
CA THR A 8 -12.12 -2.96 9.40
C THR A 8 -12.50 -4.42 9.17
N PRO A 9 -12.47 -5.29 10.20
CA PRO A 9 -12.84 -6.70 10.04
C PRO A 9 -14.33 -6.87 9.70
N GLY A 10 -14.64 -7.88 8.88
CA GLY A 10 -16.02 -8.33 8.63
C GLY A 10 -16.80 -7.54 7.57
N ILE A 11 -16.21 -6.51 6.97
CA ILE A 11 -16.79 -5.84 5.80
C ILE A 11 -16.45 -6.61 4.51
N ASP A 12 -17.20 -6.33 3.44
CA ASP A 12 -16.90 -6.87 2.11
C ASP A 12 -15.50 -6.38 1.66
N PRO A 13 -14.54 -7.28 1.37
CA PRO A 13 -13.22 -6.86 0.91
C PRO A 13 -13.21 -6.16 -0.45
N PHE A 14 -14.32 -6.16 -1.18
CA PHE A 14 -14.46 -5.55 -2.51
C PHE A 14 -15.37 -4.32 -2.54
N SER A 15 -15.85 -3.82 -1.39
CA SER A 15 -16.65 -2.58 -1.28
C SER A 15 -15.77 -1.33 -1.23
N PHE A 16 -15.99 -0.36 -2.12
CA PHE A 16 -15.27 0.92 -2.07
C PHE A 16 -15.78 1.82 -0.95
N GLU A 17 -15.28 1.58 0.25
CA GLU A 17 -15.66 2.28 1.46
C GLU A 17 -14.46 2.52 2.39
N ALA A 18 -14.67 3.44 3.34
CA ALA A 18 -13.69 3.84 4.33
C ALA A 18 -13.06 2.64 5.04
N GLY A 19 -13.86 1.63 5.39
CA GLY A 19 -13.44 0.42 6.08
C GLY A 19 -12.38 -0.42 5.34
N ASN A 20 -12.22 -0.27 4.02
CA ASN A 20 -11.24 -1.01 3.22
C ASN A 20 -9.87 -0.32 3.07
N HIS A 21 -9.72 0.93 3.51
CA HIS A 21 -8.46 1.69 3.35
C HIS A 21 -7.32 1.20 4.24
N GLY A 22 -7.62 0.60 5.39
CA GLY A 22 -6.65 0.07 6.33
C GLY A 22 -5.73 1.10 6.98
N ALA A 23 -4.78 0.61 7.77
CA ALA A 23 -3.83 1.41 8.52
C ALA A 23 -2.67 1.91 7.65
N LYS A 24 -1.94 2.92 8.13
CA LYS A 24 -0.74 3.46 7.49
C LYS A 24 0.51 3.00 8.24
N TYR A 25 1.43 2.39 7.50
CA TYR A 25 2.69 1.88 8.03
C TYR A 25 3.84 2.70 7.47
N GLN A 26 4.80 3.04 8.31
CA GLN A 26 6.10 3.50 7.85
C GLN A 26 7.01 2.30 7.60
N TRP A 27 7.98 2.47 6.71
CA TRP A 27 8.90 1.40 6.36
C TRP A 27 9.61 0.82 7.59
N GLY A 28 9.67 -0.51 7.64
CA GLY A 28 10.45 -1.26 8.62
C GLY A 28 9.86 -1.33 10.01
N LYS A 29 8.64 -0.80 10.23
CA LYS A 29 7.92 -0.90 11.52
C LYS A 29 6.98 -2.11 11.55
N LYS A 30 6.92 -2.77 12.70
CA LYS A 30 5.99 -3.88 12.93
C LYS A 30 4.55 -3.38 13.10
N ASP A 31 4.40 -2.32 13.88
CA ASP A 31 3.12 -1.72 14.22
C ASP A 31 2.77 -0.59 13.24
N PRO A 32 1.48 -0.30 13.02
CA PRO A 32 1.06 0.83 12.20
C PRO A 32 1.55 2.14 12.83
N TYR A 33 1.90 3.11 11.98
CA TYR A 33 2.11 4.48 12.43
C TYR A 33 0.77 5.14 12.77
N MET A 34 -0.25 4.89 11.95
CA MET A 34 -1.62 5.30 12.20
C MET A 34 -2.55 4.13 11.93
N THR A 35 -3.46 3.86 12.85
CA THR A 35 -4.62 3.03 12.61
C THR A 35 -5.49 3.62 11.50
N GLN A 36 -6.40 2.82 10.97
CA GLN A 36 -7.37 3.29 9.98
C GLN A 36 -8.21 4.46 10.50
N GLU A 37 -8.66 4.39 11.75
CA GLU A 37 -9.48 5.43 12.38
C GLU A 37 -8.70 6.75 12.50
N GLU A 38 -7.47 6.69 12.98
CA GLU A 38 -6.58 7.87 13.08
C GLU A 38 -6.29 8.48 11.70
N ASP A 39 -6.02 7.65 10.69
CA ASP A 39 -5.79 8.12 9.32
C ASP A 39 -7.03 8.80 8.73
N GLN A 40 -8.23 8.40 9.15
CA GLN A 40 -9.48 8.95 8.61
C GLN A 40 -10.01 10.14 9.43
N GLY A 41 -9.59 10.26 10.69
CA GLY A 41 -9.99 11.34 11.60
C GLY A 41 -9.21 12.65 11.44
N SER A 42 -8.06 12.66 10.77
CA SER A 42 -7.25 13.87 10.56
C SER A 42 -6.54 13.85 9.22
N ASP A 43 -6.55 14.97 8.49
CA ASP A 43 -5.74 15.17 7.28
C ASP A 43 -4.45 15.97 7.52
N GLN A 44 -4.23 16.42 8.76
CA GLN A 44 -3.25 17.45 9.11
C GLN A 44 -1.86 16.94 9.49
N TYR A 45 -0.95 17.90 9.60
CA TYR A 45 0.43 17.80 10.07
C TYR A 45 0.54 17.15 11.45
N ASP A 46 1.46 16.19 11.59
CA ASP A 46 1.91 15.65 12.86
C ASP A 46 3.36 16.12 13.13
N PRO A 47 3.59 17.02 14.10
CA PRO A 47 4.94 17.47 14.45
C PRO A 47 5.82 16.37 15.03
N ASN A 48 5.21 15.29 15.54
CA ASN A 48 5.91 14.15 16.13
C ASN A 48 6.00 12.97 15.15
N PHE A 49 5.81 13.23 13.85
CA PHE A 49 5.89 12.20 12.82
C PHE A 49 7.27 11.54 12.87
N PRO A 50 7.34 10.26 13.32
CA PRO A 50 8.59 9.69 13.76
C PRO A 50 9.48 9.32 12.58
N ASP A 51 10.80 9.38 12.79
CA ASP A 51 11.74 8.89 11.80
C ASP A 51 11.52 7.40 11.50
N PRO A 52 11.73 6.98 10.25
CA PRO A 52 11.65 5.59 9.86
C PRO A 52 12.83 4.83 10.46
N THR A 53 12.68 3.50 10.57
CA THR A 53 13.81 2.68 10.99
C THR A 53 14.91 2.74 9.93
N THR A 54 16.17 2.87 10.34
CA THR A 54 17.33 2.87 9.43
C THR A 54 17.64 1.48 8.86
N ASN A 55 16.94 0.43 9.30
CA ASN A 55 17.18 -0.92 8.83
C ASN A 55 16.46 -1.17 7.49
N ALA A 56 17.21 -0.97 6.41
CA ALA A 56 16.82 -1.29 5.04
C ALA A 56 16.17 -2.67 4.87
N SER A 57 16.71 -3.69 5.54
CA SER A 57 16.28 -5.09 5.42
C SER A 57 15.16 -5.48 6.40
N ALA A 58 14.57 -4.50 7.10
CA ALA A 58 13.48 -4.74 8.04
C ALA A 58 12.29 -5.46 7.39
N TRP A 59 11.98 -5.13 6.14
CA TRP A 59 10.93 -5.79 5.35
C TRP A 59 11.52 -6.47 4.13
N ARG A 60 11.00 -7.66 3.84
CA ARG A 60 11.42 -8.47 2.69
C ARG A 60 10.20 -9.05 1.99
N GLY A 61 10.12 -8.80 0.69
CA GLY A 61 9.00 -9.19 -0.16
C GLY A 61 9.03 -10.64 -0.59
N ASP A 62 10.00 -11.44 -0.14
CA ASP A 62 10.14 -12.86 -0.47
C ASP A 62 10.09 -13.77 0.77
N VAL A 63 10.27 -13.20 1.97
CA VAL A 63 10.25 -13.92 3.24
C VAL A 63 9.73 -13.04 4.36
N LYS A 64 8.98 -13.62 5.28
CA LYS A 64 8.54 -12.93 6.49
C LYS A 64 9.73 -12.59 7.39
N GLY A 65 9.99 -11.31 7.56
CA GLY A 65 10.95 -10.78 8.54
C GLY A 65 10.34 -10.57 9.93
N VAL A 66 11.20 -10.31 10.93
CA VAL A 66 10.76 -10.00 12.31
C VAL A 66 9.90 -8.73 12.37
N ASN A 67 10.23 -7.73 11.55
CA ASN A 67 9.51 -6.46 11.49
C ASN A 67 8.40 -6.45 10.44
N ASP A 68 8.18 -7.56 9.71
CA ASP A 68 7.10 -7.65 8.74
C ASP A 68 5.74 -7.51 9.45
N PRO A 69 4.93 -6.49 9.15
CA PRO A 69 3.70 -6.19 9.89
C PRO A 69 2.59 -7.21 9.61
N CYS A 70 2.71 -8.02 8.56
CA CYS A 70 1.71 -9.02 8.23
C CYS A 70 1.56 -10.06 9.35
N PRO A 71 0.38 -10.69 9.51
CA PRO A 71 0.16 -11.74 10.51
C PRO A 71 0.91 -13.04 10.19
N SER A 72 0.85 -14.01 11.10
CA SER A 72 1.41 -15.35 10.88
C SER A 72 0.80 -16.01 9.64
N GLY A 73 1.61 -16.73 8.86
CA GLY A 73 1.21 -17.32 7.57
C GLY A 73 1.18 -16.33 6.40
N TYR A 74 1.46 -15.04 6.66
CA TYR A 74 1.51 -14.00 5.63
C TYR A 74 2.82 -13.21 5.70
N ARG A 75 3.22 -12.70 4.54
CA ARG A 75 4.32 -11.75 4.38
C ARG A 75 3.88 -10.50 3.62
N ILE A 76 4.65 -9.42 3.75
CA ILE A 76 4.52 -8.28 2.85
C ILE A 76 4.76 -8.73 1.40
N ILE A 77 4.01 -8.14 0.48
CA ILE A 77 4.20 -8.35 -0.96
C ILE A 77 5.58 -7.83 -1.41
N GLY A 78 6.16 -8.49 -2.41
CA GLY A 78 7.33 -8.03 -3.13
C GLY A 78 7.00 -7.50 -4.53
N GLN A 79 8.00 -6.90 -5.17
CA GLN A 79 7.90 -6.39 -6.54
C GLN A 79 7.59 -7.51 -7.54
N ALA A 80 8.14 -8.71 -7.33
CA ALA A 80 7.85 -9.88 -8.17
C ALA A 80 6.36 -10.27 -8.08
N ASP A 81 5.76 -10.18 -6.90
CA ASP A 81 4.34 -10.50 -6.70
C ASP A 81 3.45 -9.49 -7.42
N ILE A 82 3.80 -8.22 -7.38
CA ILE A 82 3.12 -7.15 -8.13
C ILE A 82 3.27 -7.33 -9.64
N ASN A 83 4.47 -7.63 -10.11
CA ASN A 83 4.70 -7.91 -11.53
C ASN A 83 3.88 -9.12 -12.00
N ASN A 84 3.83 -10.18 -11.20
CA ASN A 84 3.00 -11.34 -11.48
C ASN A 84 1.50 -11.00 -11.47
N LEU A 85 1.05 -10.16 -10.53
CA LEU A 85 -0.35 -9.75 -10.46
C LEU A 85 -0.80 -8.99 -11.72
N PHE A 86 0.00 -8.02 -12.20
CA PHE A 86 -0.40 -7.15 -13.31
C PHE A 86 0.00 -7.66 -14.69
N ASN A 87 1.03 -8.50 -14.81
CA ASN A 87 1.44 -9.06 -16.11
C ASN A 87 0.85 -10.45 -16.38
N ASN A 88 0.12 -11.03 -15.43
CA ASN A 88 -0.53 -12.32 -15.65
C ASN A 88 -1.76 -12.15 -16.56
N PRO A 89 -1.80 -12.79 -17.74
CA PRO A 89 -2.91 -12.67 -18.69
C PRO A 89 -4.24 -13.23 -18.16
N ARG A 90 -4.21 -13.99 -17.05
CA ARG A 90 -5.39 -14.43 -16.31
C ARG A 90 -6.10 -13.27 -15.61
N ASN A 91 -5.42 -12.17 -15.34
CA ASN A 91 -5.99 -11.06 -14.59
C ASN A 91 -6.43 -9.93 -15.52
N THR A 92 -7.62 -9.39 -15.27
CA THR A 92 -8.05 -8.09 -15.82
C THR A 92 -8.22 -7.09 -14.69
N TYR A 93 -8.11 -5.81 -15.01
CA TYR A 93 -8.26 -4.73 -14.04
C TYR A 93 -9.29 -3.70 -14.51
N GLU A 94 -9.99 -3.13 -13.55
CA GLU A 94 -11.06 -2.16 -13.75
C GLU A 94 -10.90 -1.04 -12.72
N THR A 95 -11.04 0.21 -13.16
CA THR A 95 -11.00 1.37 -12.28
C THR A 95 -12.42 1.74 -11.86
N VAL A 96 -12.60 2.01 -10.57
CA VAL A 96 -13.91 2.37 -9.99
C VAL A 96 -13.83 3.72 -9.29
N GLY A 97 -14.96 4.42 -9.27
CA GLY A 97 -15.17 5.64 -8.49
C GLY A 97 -14.69 6.93 -9.15
N THR A 98 -14.84 8.03 -8.42
CA THR A 98 -14.39 9.36 -8.81
C THR A 98 -12.96 9.59 -8.37
N TRP A 99 -12.04 9.80 -9.31
CA TRP A 99 -10.62 9.95 -9.06
C TRP A 99 -10.24 11.40 -8.72
N GLU A 100 -10.71 11.87 -7.56
CA GLU A 100 -10.49 13.23 -7.07
C GLU A 100 -9.76 13.22 -5.73
N ASN A 101 -8.80 14.14 -5.56
CA ASN A 101 -8.05 14.28 -4.31
C ASN A 101 -8.93 14.92 -3.23
N SER A 102 -9.40 14.11 -2.27
CA SER A 102 -10.17 14.59 -1.14
C SER A 102 -9.94 13.72 0.10
N PRO A 103 -9.80 14.32 1.30
CA PRO A 103 -9.63 13.57 2.55
C PRO A 103 -10.83 12.67 2.88
N THR A 104 -12.00 12.91 2.29
CA THR A 104 -13.22 12.11 2.51
C THR A 104 -13.60 11.22 1.32
N ASN A 105 -12.74 11.11 0.31
CA ASN A 105 -13.00 10.24 -0.84
C ASN A 105 -12.47 8.82 -0.57
N PHE A 106 -13.39 7.90 -0.30
CA PHE A 106 -13.13 6.46 -0.10
C PHE A 106 -13.65 5.59 -1.26
N GLY A 107 -14.23 6.23 -2.28
CA GLY A 107 -15.04 5.57 -3.30
C GLY A 107 -14.26 5.10 -4.52
N SER A 108 -12.95 5.33 -4.58
CA SER A 108 -12.15 5.10 -5.79
C SER A 108 -11.01 4.10 -5.60
N GLY A 109 -10.66 3.44 -6.70
CA GLY A 109 -9.51 2.53 -6.77
C GLY A 109 -9.64 1.52 -7.90
N VAL A 110 -8.96 0.38 -7.76
CA VAL A 110 -8.86 -0.65 -8.80
C VAL A 110 -9.38 -1.98 -8.29
N ILE A 111 -10.23 -2.64 -9.08
CA ILE A 111 -10.57 -4.06 -8.92
C ILE A 111 -9.71 -4.86 -9.89
N ILE A 112 -9.20 -6.00 -9.43
CA ILE A 112 -8.59 -7.04 -10.24
C ILE A 112 -9.52 -8.23 -10.25
N ARG A 113 -9.72 -8.83 -11.42
CA ARG A 113 -10.60 -9.99 -11.64
C ARG A 113 -9.85 -11.12 -12.32
N ASP A 114 -10.27 -12.35 -12.04
CA ASP A 114 -9.82 -13.53 -12.79
C ASP A 114 -10.62 -13.67 -14.09
N ASN A 115 -10.00 -13.35 -15.21
CA ASN A 115 -10.61 -13.36 -16.53
C ASN A 115 -10.78 -14.77 -17.13
N THR A 116 -10.32 -15.83 -16.46
CA THR A 116 -10.46 -17.22 -16.93
C THR A 116 -11.67 -17.94 -16.34
N ALA A 117 -12.20 -17.47 -15.21
CA ALA A 117 -13.40 -18.03 -14.60
C ALA A 117 -14.67 -17.48 -15.28
N PRO A 118 -15.74 -18.30 -15.43
CA PRO A 118 -16.97 -17.89 -16.14
C PRO A 118 -17.64 -16.64 -15.56
N ASP A 119 -17.59 -16.49 -14.24
CA ASP A 119 -18.18 -15.39 -13.46
C ASP A 119 -17.22 -14.21 -13.23
N LYS A 120 -15.96 -14.33 -13.67
CA LYS A 120 -14.91 -13.33 -13.52
C LYS A 120 -14.82 -12.72 -12.11
N PRO A 121 -14.62 -13.56 -11.09
CA PRO A 121 -14.69 -13.15 -9.70
C PRO A 121 -13.62 -12.10 -9.39
N GLN A 122 -13.94 -11.20 -8.47
CA GLN A 122 -12.98 -10.24 -7.94
C GLN A 122 -11.92 -11.00 -7.13
N VAL A 123 -10.64 -10.76 -7.43
CA VAL A 123 -9.52 -11.38 -6.73
C VAL A 123 -8.85 -10.43 -5.75
N LEU A 124 -8.87 -9.13 -6.07
CA LEU A 124 -8.29 -8.09 -5.23
C LEU A 124 -8.96 -6.75 -5.52
N MET A 125 -9.16 -5.95 -4.48
CA MET A 125 -9.48 -4.54 -4.63
C MET A 125 -8.41 -3.70 -3.95
N LEU A 126 -7.96 -2.66 -4.65
CA LEU A 126 -6.91 -1.73 -4.28
C LEU A 126 -7.50 -0.32 -4.18
N PRO A 127 -7.84 0.17 -2.98
CA PRO A 127 -8.39 1.51 -2.82
C PRO A 127 -7.34 2.61 -3.07
N ALA A 128 -7.80 3.77 -3.54
CA ALA A 128 -6.97 4.97 -3.65
C ALA A 128 -6.80 5.65 -2.27
N ALA A 129 -6.14 4.93 -1.35
CA ALA A 129 -6.10 5.31 0.06
C ALA A 129 -5.17 6.48 0.40
N GLY A 130 -4.43 7.02 -0.57
CA GLY A 130 -3.42 8.06 -0.35
C GLY A 130 -2.26 7.59 0.54
N ARG A 131 -1.45 8.56 0.99
CA ARG A 131 -0.31 8.35 1.90
C ARG A 131 -0.15 9.50 2.89
N ARG A 132 0.66 9.29 3.92
CA ARG A 132 1.18 10.33 4.82
C ARG A 132 2.57 10.75 4.40
N ASN A 133 2.83 12.05 4.31
CA ASN A 133 4.18 12.56 4.06
C ASN A 133 5.08 12.50 5.31
N GLY A 134 6.35 12.91 5.19
CA GLY A 134 7.30 12.94 6.33
C GLY A 134 6.96 13.91 7.45
N SER A 135 5.78 14.51 7.40
CA SER A 135 5.24 15.46 8.36
C SER A 135 3.81 15.08 8.75
N GLY A 136 3.35 13.87 8.45
CA GLY A 136 2.01 13.38 8.81
C GLY A 136 0.85 13.87 7.97
N ASN A 137 1.06 14.78 7.01
CA ASN A 137 -0.04 15.30 6.19
C ASN A 137 -0.56 14.23 5.23
N LEU A 138 -1.88 14.15 5.09
CA LEU A 138 -2.54 13.28 4.12
C LEU A 138 -2.33 13.81 2.70
N PHE A 139 -2.03 12.91 1.77
CA PHE A 139 -1.85 13.25 0.36
C PHE A 139 -2.54 12.25 -0.57
N ALA A 140 -3.22 12.79 -1.59
CA ALA A 140 -3.74 12.05 -2.74
C ALA A 140 -4.75 10.93 -2.41
N ARG A 141 -5.49 11.05 -1.31
CA ARG A 141 -6.62 10.16 -1.04
C ARG A 141 -7.70 10.40 -2.11
N GLY A 142 -8.24 9.33 -2.66
CA GLY A 142 -9.24 9.38 -3.73
C GLY A 142 -8.65 9.48 -5.14
N ILE A 143 -7.36 9.82 -5.31
CA ILE A 143 -6.70 9.88 -6.63
C ILE A 143 -5.52 8.90 -6.77
N SER A 144 -4.94 8.47 -5.66
CA SER A 144 -3.80 7.54 -5.66
C SER A 144 -3.90 6.50 -4.55
N GLY A 145 -3.53 5.27 -4.86
CA GLY A 145 -3.23 4.25 -3.84
C GLY A 145 -1.73 4.01 -3.81
N TYR A 146 -1.12 4.17 -2.63
CA TYR A 146 0.31 3.91 -2.43
C TYR A 146 0.50 2.71 -1.52
N TYR A 147 1.35 1.80 -1.96
CA TYR A 147 1.53 0.52 -1.30
C TYR A 147 3.00 0.19 -1.18
N TRP A 148 3.41 -0.19 0.03
CA TRP A 148 4.74 -0.70 0.26
C TRP A 148 4.95 -2.05 -0.42
N THR A 149 6.13 -2.24 -1.00
CA THR A 149 6.64 -3.57 -1.36
C THR A 149 7.88 -3.86 -0.53
N GLY A 150 8.09 -5.10 -0.09
CA GLY A 150 9.26 -5.50 0.72
C GLY A 150 10.59 -5.51 -0.06
N ASN A 151 10.80 -4.57 -0.97
CA ASN A 151 12.01 -4.37 -1.72
C ASN A 151 12.57 -2.98 -1.43
N TYR A 152 13.88 -2.84 -1.51
CA TYR A 152 14.59 -1.58 -1.33
C TYR A 152 15.79 -1.51 -2.27
N ASP A 153 16.19 -0.30 -2.63
CA ASP A 153 17.42 -0.03 -3.38
C ASP A 153 18.37 0.76 -2.50
N VAL A 154 19.68 0.50 -2.64
CA VAL A 154 20.74 1.32 -2.07
C VAL A 154 21.22 2.24 -3.19
N GLU A 155 20.93 3.53 -3.05
CA GLU A 155 21.31 4.58 -3.99
C GLU A 155 22.52 5.36 -3.43
N GLY A 156 23.44 5.77 -4.31
CA GLY A 156 24.57 6.64 -3.93
C GLY A 156 24.31 8.09 -4.34
N TRP A 157 24.43 9.04 -3.42
CA TRP A 157 24.37 10.48 -3.70
C TRP A 157 25.51 11.20 -2.97
N ASN A 158 26.30 12.00 -3.70
CA ASN A 158 27.47 12.73 -3.15
C ASN A 158 28.43 11.88 -2.30
N GLY A 159 28.66 10.61 -2.69
CA GLY A 159 29.53 9.70 -1.95
C GLY A 159 28.92 9.11 -0.67
N GLN A 160 27.64 9.39 -0.39
CA GLN A 160 26.88 8.78 0.69
C GLN A 160 25.86 7.78 0.15
N ALA A 161 25.76 6.62 0.79
CA ALA A 161 24.77 5.60 0.47
C ALA A 161 23.47 5.88 1.25
N TYR A 162 22.34 5.90 0.53
CA TYR A 162 21.00 6.04 1.08
C TYR A 162 20.15 4.86 0.65
N THR A 163 19.30 4.37 1.54
CA THR A 163 18.35 3.32 1.18
C THR A 163 16.99 3.91 0.91
N ARG A 164 16.34 3.50 -0.18
CA ARG A 164 14.95 3.83 -0.47
C ARG A 164 14.13 2.57 -0.64
N ALA A 165 12.94 2.59 -0.06
CA ALA A 165 12.00 1.49 -0.17
C ALA A 165 11.23 1.59 -1.49
N LYS A 166 10.84 0.45 -2.05
CA LYS A 166 10.02 0.39 -3.25
C LYS A 166 8.55 0.46 -2.90
N MET A 167 7.81 1.04 -3.84
CA MET A 167 6.36 1.09 -3.79
C MET A 167 5.78 0.72 -5.14
N PHE A 168 4.52 0.30 -5.12
CA PHE A 168 3.68 0.32 -6.30
C PHE A 168 2.52 1.29 -6.08
N THR A 169 2.03 1.86 -7.19
CA THR A 169 0.99 2.88 -7.15
C THR A 169 -0.10 2.61 -8.16
N ILE A 170 -1.34 2.89 -7.76
CA ILE A 170 -2.42 3.18 -8.69
C ILE A 170 -2.58 4.71 -8.70
N TYR A 171 -2.68 5.33 -9.88
CA TYR A 171 -2.69 6.79 -10.02
C TYR A 171 -3.64 7.21 -11.13
N ASN A 172 -4.65 8.03 -10.81
CA ASN A 172 -5.54 8.64 -11.80
C ASN A 172 -6.09 7.65 -12.84
N ALA A 173 -6.66 6.53 -12.36
CA ALA A 173 -7.14 5.41 -13.19
C ALA A 173 -6.06 4.71 -14.07
N ILE A 174 -4.78 5.08 -13.92
CA ILE A 174 -3.64 4.43 -14.56
C ILE A 174 -2.91 3.59 -13.51
N ILE A 175 -2.64 2.33 -13.86
CA ILE A 175 -1.81 1.45 -13.04
C ILE A 175 -0.36 1.72 -13.44
N GLY A 176 0.36 2.50 -12.61
CA GLY A 176 1.80 2.67 -12.75
C GLY A 176 2.49 1.41 -12.23
N GLY A 177 3.07 0.62 -13.15
CA GLY A 177 3.86 -0.56 -12.78
C GLY A 177 4.89 -0.23 -11.70
N GLY A 178 4.92 -1.03 -10.64
CA GLY A 178 5.76 -0.79 -9.47
C GLY A 178 7.23 -0.64 -9.83
N GLY A 179 7.92 0.26 -9.14
CA GLY A 179 9.32 0.57 -9.44
C GLY A 179 9.80 1.94 -8.96
N GLY A 180 8.89 2.79 -8.46
CA GLY A 180 9.29 4.02 -7.80
C GLY A 180 9.95 3.72 -6.45
N THR A 181 11.13 4.29 -6.23
CA THR A 181 11.74 4.34 -4.90
C THR A 181 11.18 5.54 -4.14
N ILE A 182 10.92 5.38 -2.85
CA ILE A 182 10.40 6.45 -2.00
C ILE A 182 11.12 6.44 -0.65
N GLN A 183 11.14 7.61 -0.03
CA GLN A 183 11.80 7.80 1.26
C GLN A 183 11.05 6.98 2.33
N MET A 184 11.80 6.40 3.25
CA MET A 184 11.24 5.41 4.20
C MET A 184 10.29 6.05 5.23
N TYR A 185 10.34 7.37 5.39
CA TYR A 185 9.51 8.09 6.36
C TYR A 185 8.04 8.15 5.96
N PHE A 186 7.66 8.04 4.69
CA PHE A 186 6.25 8.11 4.31
C PHE A 186 5.44 7.00 5.02
N ALA A 187 4.16 7.24 5.32
CA ALA A 187 3.29 6.17 5.82
C ALA A 187 2.26 5.79 4.75
N MET A 188 2.22 4.51 4.38
CA MET A 188 1.45 3.99 3.24
C MET A 188 0.76 2.69 3.59
N SER A 189 -0.15 2.25 2.71
CA SER A 189 -0.90 1.02 2.92
C SER A 189 0.00 -0.20 2.70
N VAL A 190 -0.28 -1.29 3.42
CA VAL A 190 0.42 -2.58 3.29
C VAL A 190 -0.56 -3.64 2.79
N ARG A 191 -0.10 -4.46 1.84
CA ARG A 191 -0.78 -5.67 1.38
C ARG A 191 -0.01 -6.91 1.84
N CYS A 192 -0.76 -7.88 2.34
CA CYS A 192 -0.22 -9.14 2.85
C CYS A 192 -0.64 -10.31 1.96
N MET A 193 0.34 -11.13 1.59
CA MET A 193 0.13 -12.34 0.83
C MET A 193 0.57 -13.58 1.59
N ALA A 194 -0.06 -14.71 1.29
CA ALA A 194 0.27 -15.97 1.94
C ALA A 194 1.73 -16.35 1.63
N GLN A 195 2.41 -16.94 2.60
CA GLN A 195 3.75 -17.49 2.43
C GLN A 195 3.72 -18.83 1.67
#